data_AF-A0A239HAR8-F1
#
_entry.id   AF-A0A239HAR8-F1
#
_cell.length_a   1.000
_cell.length_b   1.000
_cell.length_c   1.000
_cell.angle_alpha   90.00
_cell.angle_beta   90.00
_cell.angle_gamma   90.00
#
_symmetry.space_group_name_H-M   'P 1'
#
loop_
_entity.id
_entity.type
_entity.pdbx_description
1 polymer ?
#
loop_
_entity_poly.entity_id
_entity_poly.type
_entity_poly.pdbx_seq_one_letter_code
_entity_poly.pdbx_strand_id
1 'polypeptide(L)'
;MKKFKNLERYRVGGTDSNMSLAIPLPRTPAGRTYRYSPNENAHPRHFLIGDVVADYEVKAETRARMKLEPRSSQTVCPYSGVVAADDEFTHPDDRQAGIDTVRHAAEEDMLALVDGMFKDLGRKFSSSKFVSLKPGPKRRPKPKPHFVRSDLLRELVCDHCGRDYGVFAIALFCPDCGAPNVRLHFERERKLVGAQVDLAEAQGDGLEELAYRLLGNAHEDVLTAFEATLKTVYLHGMGNVPSKPPRNDFQNIEKAKKRFADLGVDPFQHLTSEELATLELNIQKRHVIGHNLGVIDPKFADHAQEAKMGETVHLVASDIREFATLCQKVVDDLDAWLAGAPSPTVGQDLPPLLAASPAHTNPSKEPPTLESLDVRLSELARQVALWLAKKSTNGNPQDTTAEGEEIVATFPDATERALEKAVAELEAEGFVTASGAIGRRIPFAFATTDLFATFDPVACGTDPYADAGELIALIFAAVEAGEEAIDPAKLHEGLGWELRRFNPALAIVVAHIDSRRVSDEYGGEYVARHFFLLPEDEVVLERLAERLKGRSR
;
A
#
# COMPACT_ATOMS: atom_id res chain seq x y z
N MET A 1 4.59 39.15 -1.62
CA MET A 1 3.59 38.62 -0.66
C MET A 1 3.15 37.26 -1.22
N LYS A 2 3.71 36.14 -0.74
CA LYS A 2 3.32 34.80 -1.21
C LYS A 2 1.88 34.56 -0.73
N LYS A 3 0.90 34.59 -1.64
CA LYS A 3 -0.53 34.63 -1.27
C LYS A 3 -1.08 33.29 -0.80
N PHE A 4 -0.41 32.17 -1.06
CA PHE A 4 -0.89 30.82 -0.73
C PHE A 4 0.29 29.91 -0.34
N LYS A 5 0.68 29.89 0.94
CA LYS A 5 1.88 29.15 1.41
C LYS A 5 1.69 27.64 1.28
N ASN A 6 0.48 27.14 1.56
CA ASN A 6 0.17 25.72 1.55
C ASN A 6 0.00 25.20 0.11
N LEU A 7 -0.64 25.95 -0.79
CA LEU A 7 -0.78 25.54 -2.20
C LEU A 7 0.55 25.60 -2.97
N GLU A 8 1.42 26.55 -2.66
CA GLU A 8 2.74 26.68 -3.29
C GLU A 8 3.60 25.42 -3.11
N ARG A 9 3.35 24.59 -2.09
CA ARG A 9 4.03 23.31 -1.86
C ARG A 9 3.84 22.32 -3.00
N TYR A 10 2.70 22.40 -3.68
CA TYR A 10 2.33 21.50 -4.77
C TYR A 10 2.58 22.11 -6.14
N ARG A 11 3.05 23.36 -6.23
CA ARG A 11 3.18 24.08 -7.49
C ARG A 11 4.32 23.51 -8.33
N VAL A 12 3.99 23.12 -9.56
CA VAL A 12 4.95 22.69 -10.59
C VAL A 12 5.06 23.67 -11.75
N GLY A 13 4.17 24.67 -11.83
CA GLY A 13 4.19 25.68 -12.88
C GLY A 13 3.05 26.70 -12.78
N GLY A 14 2.82 27.43 -13.87
CA GLY A 14 1.73 28.40 -14.00
C GLY A 14 2.03 29.79 -13.41
N THR A 15 1.00 30.63 -13.37
CA THR A 15 1.05 32.01 -12.84
C THR A 15 0.43 32.06 -11.44
N ASP A 16 0.63 33.16 -10.70
CA ASP A 16 0.03 33.32 -9.37
C ASP A 16 -1.51 33.33 -9.37
N SER A 17 -2.12 33.63 -10.53
CA SER A 17 -3.58 33.56 -10.76
C SER A 17 -4.05 32.24 -11.36
N ASN A 18 -3.14 31.41 -11.88
CA ASN A 18 -3.46 30.14 -12.53
C ASN A 18 -2.31 29.16 -12.29
N MET A 19 -2.35 28.49 -11.14
CA MET A 19 -1.30 27.58 -10.67
C MET A 19 -1.47 26.18 -11.26
N SER A 20 -0.37 25.58 -11.70
CA SER A 20 -0.33 24.15 -12.04
C SER A 20 0.22 23.39 -10.83
N LEU A 21 -0.55 22.46 -10.30
CA LEU A 21 -0.22 21.70 -9.09
C LEU A 21 0.01 20.22 -9.40
N ALA A 22 0.97 19.58 -8.72
CA ALA A 22 1.17 18.13 -8.73
C ALA A 22 1.03 17.59 -7.31
N ILE A 23 0.02 16.74 -7.11
CA ILE A 23 -0.25 16.10 -5.81
C ILE A 23 0.30 14.68 -5.86
N PRO A 24 1.15 14.27 -4.89
CA PRO A 24 1.58 12.88 -4.81
C PRO A 24 0.37 11.99 -4.52
N LEU A 25 0.31 10.85 -5.20
CA LEU A 25 -0.73 9.85 -4.94
C LEU A 25 -0.44 9.12 -3.62
N PRO A 26 -1.47 8.73 -2.86
CA PRO A 26 -1.30 7.87 -1.69
C PRO A 26 -0.52 6.60 -2.02
N ARG A 27 0.37 6.20 -1.11
CA ARG A 27 1.18 4.97 -1.23
C ARG A 27 0.78 3.94 -0.17
N THR A 28 0.98 2.67 -0.49
CA THR A 28 0.89 1.54 0.44
C THR A 28 2.08 1.54 1.40
N PRO A 29 2.04 0.76 2.51
CA PRO A 29 3.18 0.61 3.42
C PRO A 29 4.49 0.21 2.72
N ALA A 30 4.43 -0.64 1.70
CA ALA A 30 5.59 -1.02 0.90
C ALA A 30 5.92 -0.04 -0.25
N GLY A 31 5.31 1.17 -0.25
CA GLY A 31 5.66 2.26 -1.16
C GLY A 31 5.02 2.19 -2.55
N ARG A 32 3.98 1.35 -2.75
CA ARG A 32 3.32 1.20 -4.04
C ARG A 32 2.12 2.12 -4.19
N THR A 33 1.79 2.49 -5.43
CA THR A 33 0.62 3.32 -5.74
C THR A 33 -0.47 2.50 -6.40
N TYR A 34 -1.74 2.78 -6.05
CA TYR A 34 -2.88 2.15 -6.70
C TYR A 34 -3.02 2.64 -8.15
N ARG A 35 -3.38 1.70 -9.02
CA ARG A 35 -3.72 1.93 -10.42
C ARG A 35 -5.01 1.21 -10.76
N TYR A 36 -5.78 1.81 -11.67
CA TYR A 36 -7.05 1.31 -12.12
C TYR A 36 -7.12 1.33 -13.64
N SER A 37 -7.30 0.17 -14.27
CA SER A 37 -7.32 0.08 -15.72
C SER A 37 -8.49 0.86 -16.32
N PRO A 38 -8.27 1.68 -17.37
CA PRO A 38 -9.36 2.32 -18.10
C PRO A 38 -10.18 1.33 -18.93
N ASN A 39 -9.66 0.12 -19.18
CA ASN A 39 -10.39 -0.94 -19.88
C ASN A 39 -11.43 -1.58 -18.95
N GLU A 40 -12.71 -1.40 -19.25
CA GLU A 40 -13.82 -1.95 -18.46
C GLU A 40 -13.91 -3.47 -18.52
N ASN A 41 -13.36 -4.09 -19.57
CA ASN A 41 -13.32 -5.54 -19.74
C ASN A 41 -12.12 -6.20 -19.05
N ALA A 42 -11.21 -5.41 -18.45
CA ALA A 42 -10.14 -5.98 -17.64
C ALA A 42 -10.73 -6.49 -16.33
N HIS A 43 -10.53 -7.77 -16.02
CA HIS A 43 -10.97 -8.35 -14.76
C HIS A 43 -9.83 -9.16 -14.15
N PRO A 44 -9.20 -8.68 -13.06
CA PRO A 44 -9.44 -7.43 -12.31
C PRO A 44 -9.08 -6.13 -13.07
N ARG A 45 -9.48 -4.97 -12.55
CA ARG A 45 -9.05 -3.64 -13.05
C ARG A 45 -7.97 -3.00 -12.17
N HIS A 46 -7.87 -3.42 -10.91
CA HIS A 46 -6.99 -2.83 -9.90
C HIS A 46 -5.63 -3.52 -9.85
N PHE A 47 -4.57 -2.76 -9.67
CA PHE A 47 -3.21 -3.25 -9.46
C PHE A 47 -2.37 -2.17 -8.79
N LEU A 48 -1.16 -2.51 -8.35
CA LEU A 48 -0.22 -1.61 -7.70
C LEU A 48 1.04 -1.44 -8.55
N ILE A 49 1.60 -0.23 -8.59
CA ILE A 49 2.92 0.02 -9.17
C ILE A 49 3.83 0.62 -8.09
N GLY A 50 4.97 -0.02 -7.84
CA GLY A 50 6.04 0.42 -6.94
C GLY A 50 7.23 1.01 -7.69
N ASP A 51 8.33 1.14 -6.95
CA ASP A 51 9.59 1.68 -7.47
C ASP A 51 10.34 0.62 -8.33
N VAL A 52 11.44 1.04 -8.95
CA VAL A 52 12.29 0.13 -9.74
C VAL A 52 13.49 -0.28 -8.91
N VAL A 53 13.91 -1.54 -9.02
CA VAL A 53 15.15 -2.02 -8.41
C VAL A 53 16.30 -1.10 -8.83
N ALA A 54 17.02 -0.57 -7.83
CA ALA A 54 18.17 0.30 -8.05
C ALA A 54 19.21 -0.45 -8.91
N ASP A 55 19.80 0.27 -9.87
CA ASP A 55 20.82 -0.26 -10.77
C ASP A 55 20.39 -1.48 -11.62
N TYR A 56 19.09 -1.71 -11.78
CA TYR A 56 18.58 -2.79 -12.63
C TYR A 56 18.97 -2.56 -14.10
N GLU A 57 19.79 -3.46 -14.66
CA GLU A 57 20.25 -3.40 -16.04
C GLU A 57 19.26 -4.05 -17.01
N VAL A 58 18.74 -3.26 -17.94
CA VAL A 58 17.85 -3.75 -19.01
C VAL A 58 18.69 -4.23 -20.19
N LYS A 59 18.78 -5.54 -20.36
CA LYS A 59 19.48 -6.20 -21.47
C LYS A 59 18.73 -6.02 -22.79
N ALA A 60 19.46 -6.09 -23.92
CA ALA A 60 18.85 -5.97 -25.25
C ALA A 60 17.82 -7.07 -25.53
N GLU A 61 18.09 -8.29 -25.04
CA GLU A 61 17.22 -9.46 -25.18
C GLU A 61 15.90 -9.30 -24.41
N THR A 62 15.93 -8.73 -23.19
CA THR A 62 14.71 -8.46 -22.42
C THR A 62 13.95 -7.28 -23.03
N ARG A 63 14.65 -6.24 -23.51
CA ARG A 63 14.04 -5.09 -24.20
C ARG A 63 13.26 -5.52 -25.44
N ALA A 64 13.74 -6.50 -26.21
CA ALA A 64 13.06 -7.00 -27.40
C ALA A 64 11.65 -7.57 -27.15
N ARG A 65 11.35 -7.94 -25.90
CA ARG A 65 10.04 -8.47 -25.48
C ARG A 65 9.10 -7.42 -24.88
N MET A 66 9.58 -6.18 -24.71
CA MET A 66 8.81 -5.10 -24.09
C MET A 66 7.91 -4.40 -25.11
N LYS A 67 6.76 -3.88 -24.64
CA LYS A 67 5.87 -3.01 -25.43
C LYS A 67 6.26 -1.54 -25.31
N LEU A 68 6.83 -1.16 -24.17
CA LEU A 68 7.22 0.20 -23.83
C LEU A 68 8.66 0.21 -23.34
N GLU A 69 9.35 1.33 -23.57
CA GLU A 69 10.57 1.58 -22.81
C GLU A 69 10.22 1.69 -21.33
N PRO A 70 10.96 1.01 -20.44
CA PRO A 70 10.71 1.09 -19.00
C PRO A 70 10.71 2.54 -18.51
N ARG A 71 9.85 2.84 -17.54
CA ARG A 71 9.74 4.16 -16.90
C ARG A 71 9.26 5.25 -17.87
N SER A 72 8.51 4.87 -18.90
CA SER A 72 7.79 5.82 -19.76
C SER A 72 6.66 6.51 -19.00
N SER A 73 6.05 7.53 -19.60
CA SER A 73 4.84 8.20 -19.06
C SER A 73 3.54 7.46 -19.41
N GLN A 74 3.64 6.16 -19.69
CA GLN A 74 2.54 5.29 -20.06
C GLN A 74 2.56 4.03 -19.21
N THR A 75 1.37 3.53 -18.92
CA THR A 75 1.16 2.32 -18.12
C THR A 75 0.51 1.26 -18.99
N VAL A 76 0.89 0.00 -18.78
CA VAL A 76 0.26 -1.16 -19.38
C VAL A 76 -0.69 -1.80 -18.37
N CYS A 77 -1.91 -2.12 -18.78
CA CYS A 77 -2.80 -2.92 -17.94
C CYS A 77 -2.24 -4.35 -17.81
N PRO A 78 -1.95 -4.83 -16.59
CA PRO A 78 -1.36 -6.16 -16.41
C PRO A 78 -2.29 -7.30 -16.85
N TYR A 79 -3.60 -7.06 -16.91
CA TYR A 79 -4.61 -8.09 -17.22
C TYR A 79 -5.11 -8.06 -18.66
N SER A 80 -5.14 -6.90 -19.31
CA SER A 80 -5.65 -6.77 -20.68
C SER A 80 -4.58 -6.41 -21.72
N GLY A 81 -3.44 -5.88 -21.27
CA GLY A 81 -2.39 -5.38 -22.13
C GLY A 81 -2.68 -4.03 -22.79
N VAL A 82 -3.81 -3.38 -22.47
CA VAL A 82 -4.12 -2.00 -22.92
C VAL A 82 -3.05 -1.04 -22.41
N VAL A 83 -2.59 -0.16 -23.30
CA VAL A 83 -1.62 0.89 -23.00
C VAL A 83 -2.34 2.24 -23.02
N ALA A 84 -2.12 3.05 -21.98
CA ALA A 84 -2.65 4.41 -21.88
C ALA A 84 -1.69 5.30 -21.07
N ALA A 85 -1.96 6.60 -21.00
CA ALA A 85 -1.15 7.49 -20.19
C ALA A 85 -1.30 7.19 -18.69
N ASP A 86 -0.27 7.49 -17.89
CA ASP A 86 -0.27 7.16 -16.44
C ASP A 86 -1.46 7.77 -15.68
N ASP A 87 -1.92 8.95 -16.08
CA ASP A 87 -3.04 9.65 -15.45
C ASP A 87 -4.39 8.99 -15.73
N GLU A 88 -4.54 8.32 -16.87
CA GLU A 88 -5.71 7.50 -17.20
C GLU A 88 -5.84 6.27 -16.29
N PHE A 89 -4.73 5.80 -15.71
CA PHE A 89 -4.73 4.72 -14.73
C PHE A 89 -4.86 5.20 -13.28
N THR A 90 -5.08 6.49 -13.03
CA THR A 90 -5.27 7.00 -11.67
C THR A 90 -6.53 6.41 -11.05
N HIS A 91 -6.40 5.83 -9.86
CA HIS A 91 -7.53 5.32 -9.12
C HIS A 91 -8.55 6.43 -8.83
N PRO A 92 -9.86 6.24 -9.02
CA PRO A 92 -10.88 7.25 -8.75
C PRO A 92 -10.79 7.84 -7.32
N ASP A 93 -10.61 6.98 -6.32
CA ASP A 93 -10.44 7.41 -4.93
C ASP A 93 -9.15 8.23 -4.71
N ASP A 94 -8.06 7.95 -5.42
CA ASP A 94 -6.82 8.74 -5.30
C ASP A 94 -6.96 10.10 -5.98
N ARG A 95 -7.73 10.18 -7.08
CA ARG A 95 -8.11 11.46 -7.68
C ARG A 95 -8.90 12.31 -6.69
N GLN A 96 -9.87 11.71 -6.00
CA GLN A 96 -10.64 12.39 -4.96
C GLN A 96 -9.75 12.81 -3.79
N ALA A 97 -8.83 11.94 -3.35
CA ALA A 97 -7.85 12.25 -2.32
C ALA A 97 -7.00 13.48 -2.68
N GLY A 98 -6.50 13.55 -3.92
CA GLY A 98 -5.75 14.72 -4.39
C GLY A 98 -6.58 16.00 -4.39
N ILE A 99 -7.85 15.95 -4.79
CA ILE A 99 -8.77 17.10 -4.73
C ILE A 99 -8.97 17.55 -3.28
N ASP A 100 -9.13 16.62 -2.34
CA ASP A 100 -9.33 16.93 -0.92
C ASP A 100 -8.07 17.55 -0.30
N THR A 101 -6.87 17.07 -0.67
CA THR A 101 -5.59 17.69 -0.28
C THR A 101 -5.48 19.13 -0.79
N VAL A 102 -5.82 19.38 -2.06
CA VAL A 102 -5.80 20.74 -2.63
C VAL A 102 -6.82 21.64 -1.95
N ARG A 103 -8.03 21.13 -1.70
CA ARG A 103 -9.10 21.89 -1.02
C ARG A 103 -8.66 22.29 0.38
N HIS A 104 -8.10 21.35 1.13
CA HIS A 104 -7.56 21.61 2.46
C HIS A 104 -6.46 22.69 2.42
N ALA A 105 -5.49 22.56 1.52
CA ALA A 105 -4.41 23.55 1.38
C ALA A 105 -4.95 24.95 1.01
N ALA A 106 -5.92 25.03 0.10
CA ALA A 106 -6.56 26.28 -0.30
C ALA A 106 -7.36 26.92 0.86
N GLU A 107 -8.12 26.11 1.60
CA GLU A 107 -8.88 26.55 2.77
C GLU A 107 -7.94 27.13 3.83
N GLU A 108 -6.88 26.42 4.21
CA GLU A 108 -5.91 26.88 5.22
C GLU A 108 -5.19 28.17 4.78
N ASP A 109 -4.87 28.32 3.50
CA ASP A 109 -4.30 29.58 2.98
C ASP A 109 -5.29 30.75 2.99
N MET A 110 -6.54 30.53 2.55
CA MET A 110 -7.57 31.58 2.58
C MET A 110 -7.84 32.05 4.01
N LEU A 111 -7.89 31.11 4.96
CA LEU A 111 -8.07 31.41 6.38
C LEU A 111 -6.87 32.18 6.94
N ALA A 112 -5.65 31.78 6.61
CA ALA A 112 -4.45 32.50 7.02
C ALA A 112 -4.42 33.95 6.49
N LEU A 113 -4.91 34.18 5.27
CA LEU A 113 -5.07 35.53 4.73
C LEU A 113 -6.10 36.35 5.52
N VAL A 114 -7.26 35.77 5.82
CA VAL A 114 -8.32 36.42 6.61
C VAL A 114 -7.81 36.76 8.01
N ASP A 115 -7.14 35.82 8.69
CA ASP A 115 -6.53 36.04 10.00
C ASP A 115 -5.47 37.14 9.96
N GLY A 116 -4.66 37.18 8.91
CA GLY A 116 -3.70 38.26 8.66
C GLY A 116 -4.39 39.63 8.55
N MET A 117 -5.48 39.71 7.77
CA MET A 117 -6.28 40.93 7.63
C MET A 117 -6.89 41.37 8.96
N PHE A 118 -7.43 40.44 9.77
CA PHE A 118 -7.97 40.76 11.10
C PHE A 118 -6.89 41.20 12.07
N LYS A 119 -5.70 40.57 12.07
CA LYS A 119 -4.55 41.01 12.88
C LYS A 119 -4.08 42.41 12.49
N ASP A 120 -4.04 42.72 11.20
CA ASP A 120 -3.67 44.04 10.70
C ASP A 120 -4.71 45.10 11.07
N LEU A 121 -6.00 44.75 10.98
CA LEU A 121 -7.10 45.60 11.43
C LEU A 121 -7.00 45.85 12.94
N GLY A 122 -6.80 44.79 13.73
CA GLY A 122 -6.61 44.87 15.18
C GLY A 122 -5.42 45.76 15.56
N ARG A 123 -4.28 45.62 14.88
CA ARG A 123 -3.11 46.50 15.06
C ARG A 123 -3.41 47.96 14.71
N LYS A 124 -4.19 48.22 13.65
CA LYS A 124 -4.60 49.59 13.26
C LYS A 124 -5.58 50.22 14.26
N PHE A 125 -6.42 49.43 14.91
CA PHE A 125 -7.38 49.92 15.91
C PHE A 125 -6.87 49.85 17.36
N SER A 126 -5.71 49.23 17.62
CA SER A 126 -5.16 49.09 18.98
C SER A 126 -4.75 50.43 19.61
N SER A 127 -4.57 51.49 18.81
CA SER A 127 -4.31 52.85 19.27
C SER A 127 -5.58 53.70 19.43
N SER A 128 -6.76 53.17 19.08
CA SER A 128 -8.02 53.92 19.15
C SER A 128 -8.69 53.76 20.52
N LYS A 129 -9.06 54.89 21.15
CA LYS A 129 -9.68 54.90 22.51
C LYS A 129 -11.15 54.49 22.54
N PHE A 130 -11.80 54.34 21.38
CA PHE A 130 -13.26 54.20 21.27
C PHE A 130 -13.74 52.87 20.67
N VAL A 131 -12.85 52.08 20.03
CA VAL A 131 -13.21 50.79 19.44
C VAL A 131 -12.11 49.77 19.73
N SER A 132 -12.40 48.75 20.54
CA SER A 132 -11.51 47.61 20.72
C SER A 132 -12.06 46.42 19.94
N LEU A 133 -11.33 45.97 18.90
CA LEU A 133 -11.58 44.65 18.32
C LEU A 133 -10.80 43.62 19.13
N LYS A 134 -11.53 42.73 19.81
CA LYS A 134 -10.93 41.52 20.40
C LYS A 134 -10.79 40.48 19.29
N PRO A 135 -9.60 39.91 19.06
CA PRO A 135 -9.47 38.77 18.16
C PRO A 135 -10.35 37.63 18.68
N GLY A 136 -11.03 36.93 17.77
CA GLY A 136 -11.78 35.72 18.09
C GLY A 136 -10.88 34.60 18.64
N PRO A 137 -11.47 33.48 19.09
CA PRO A 137 -10.71 32.32 19.53
C PRO A 137 -9.74 31.86 18.43
N LYS A 138 -8.52 31.47 18.81
CA LYS A 138 -7.53 30.95 17.87
C LYS A 138 -8.06 29.63 17.30
N ARG A 139 -8.16 29.54 15.98
CA ARG A 139 -8.56 28.29 15.32
C ARG A 139 -7.44 27.26 15.43
N ARG A 140 -7.82 26.00 15.60
CA ARG A 140 -6.92 24.85 15.50
C ARG A 140 -6.68 24.52 14.02
N PRO A 141 -5.43 24.51 13.53
CA PRO A 141 -5.14 24.06 12.18
C PRO A 141 -5.62 22.63 12.00
N LYS A 142 -6.28 22.34 10.87
CA LYS A 142 -6.66 20.97 10.55
C LYS A 142 -5.41 20.21 10.12
N PRO A 143 -5.18 18.96 10.58
CA PRO A 143 -4.12 18.13 10.03
C PRO A 143 -4.40 17.86 8.56
N LYS A 144 -3.34 17.56 7.80
CA LYS A 144 -3.49 17.23 6.39
C LYS A 144 -4.38 15.99 6.23
N PRO A 145 -5.25 15.94 5.20
CA PRO A 145 -6.00 14.74 4.88
C PRO A 145 -5.03 13.55 4.69
N HIS A 146 -5.25 12.50 5.49
CA HIS A 146 -4.51 11.25 5.40
C HIS A 146 -5.35 10.18 4.71
N PHE A 147 -4.71 9.44 3.80
CA PHE A 147 -5.35 8.39 3.01
C PHE A 147 -4.53 7.11 3.14
N VAL A 148 -5.18 6.04 3.57
CA VAL A 148 -4.53 4.74 3.79
C VAL A 148 -4.76 3.84 2.57
N ARG A 149 -3.70 3.13 2.16
CA ARG A 149 -3.75 2.09 1.11
C ARG A 149 -3.13 0.80 1.65
N SER A 150 -3.61 -0.34 1.17
CA SER A 150 -3.10 -1.65 1.56
C SER A 150 -2.32 -2.28 0.41
N ASP A 151 -1.26 -3.00 0.73
CA ASP A 151 -0.58 -3.82 -0.26
C ASP A 151 -1.42 -5.04 -0.68
N LEU A 152 -1.11 -5.60 -1.85
CA LEU A 152 -1.77 -6.82 -2.35
C LEU A 152 -0.98 -8.06 -1.97
N LEU A 153 -1.66 -9.21 -1.88
CA LEU A 153 -1.03 -10.49 -1.53
C LEU A 153 -0.10 -11.04 -2.63
N ARG A 154 -0.28 -10.64 -3.89
CA ARG A 154 0.58 -11.10 -4.98
C ARG A 154 1.43 -9.94 -5.47
N GLU A 155 2.62 -9.87 -4.88
CA GLU A 155 3.68 -8.91 -5.19
C GLU A 155 4.81 -9.59 -5.94
N LEU A 156 5.41 -8.84 -6.86
CA LEU A 156 6.50 -9.32 -7.68
C LEU A 156 7.29 -8.16 -8.28
N VAL A 157 8.55 -8.47 -8.62
CA VAL A 157 9.42 -7.58 -9.38
C VAL A 157 9.58 -8.16 -10.79
N CYS A 158 9.37 -7.33 -11.81
CA CYS A 158 9.52 -7.73 -13.20
C CYS A 158 10.97 -8.09 -13.50
N ASP A 159 11.18 -9.29 -14.00
CA ASP A 159 12.50 -9.80 -14.39
C ASP A 159 12.97 -9.33 -15.79
N HIS A 160 12.24 -8.41 -16.41
CA HIS A 160 12.68 -7.74 -17.65
C HIS A 160 13.13 -6.29 -17.41
N CYS A 161 12.46 -5.56 -16.51
CA CYS A 161 12.69 -4.13 -16.29
C CYS A 161 12.94 -3.72 -14.83
N GLY A 162 12.85 -4.66 -13.88
CA GLY A 162 13.09 -4.41 -12.45
C GLY A 162 11.96 -3.65 -11.74
N ARG A 163 10.82 -3.43 -12.38
CA ARG A 163 9.67 -2.75 -11.76
C ARG A 163 9.06 -3.63 -10.67
N ASP A 164 8.91 -3.09 -9.46
CA ASP A 164 8.09 -3.68 -8.41
C ASP A 164 6.60 -3.35 -8.62
N TYR A 165 5.73 -4.35 -8.43
CA TYR A 165 4.29 -4.21 -8.62
C TYR A 165 3.49 -5.28 -7.88
N GLY A 166 2.21 -4.99 -7.67
CA GLY A 166 1.27 -5.88 -7.02
C GLY A 166 0.03 -6.11 -7.88
N VAL A 167 -0.52 -7.32 -7.85
CA VAL A 167 -1.70 -7.72 -8.62
C VAL A 167 -2.63 -8.59 -7.79
N PHE A 168 -3.92 -8.62 -8.12
CA PHE A 168 -4.89 -9.51 -7.46
C PHE A 168 -4.86 -10.94 -8.00
N ALA A 169 -4.64 -11.09 -9.30
CA ALA A 169 -4.64 -12.36 -10.01
C ALA A 169 -3.35 -12.53 -10.82
N ILE A 170 -3.22 -13.66 -11.52
CA ILE A 170 -2.14 -13.86 -12.50
C ILE A 170 -2.22 -12.75 -13.54
N ALA A 171 -1.15 -12.00 -13.71
CA ALA A 171 -1.06 -10.98 -14.74
C ALA A 171 -0.34 -11.50 -15.98
N LEU A 172 -0.78 -11.02 -17.14
CA LEU A 172 -0.20 -11.35 -18.42
C LEU A 172 1.04 -10.51 -18.70
N PHE A 173 1.02 -9.24 -18.32
CA PHE A 173 2.04 -8.26 -18.69
C PHE A 173 2.58 -7.48 -17.49
N CYS A 174 3.85 -7.07 -17.57
CA CYS A 174 4.40 -6.04 -16.70
C CYS A 174 3.63 -4.73 -16.85
N PRO A 175 3.22 -4.04 -15.76
CA PRO A 175 2.51 -2.78 -15.87
C PRO A 175 3.37 -1.59 -16.34
N ASP A 176 4.69 -1.73 -16.36
CA ASP A 176 5.63 -0.71 -16.81
C ASP A 176 6.09 -0.98 -18.25
N CYS A 177 6.92 -2.01 -18.47
CA CYS A 177 7.46 -2.30 -19.80
C CYS A 177 6.51 -3.08 -20.73
N GLY A 178 5.43 -3.67 -20.21
CA GLY A 178 4.49 -4.47 -21.00
C GLY A 178 4.99 -5.84 -21.47
N ALA A 179 6.18 -6.29 -21.05
CA ALA A 179 6.66 -7.64 -21.36
C ALA A 179 5.74 -8.72 -20.78
N PRO A 180 5.50 -9.83 -21.50
CA PRO A 180 4.79 -10.98 -20.95
C PRO A 180 5.52 -11.55 -19.74
N ASN A 181 4.76 -11.82 -18.67
CA ASN A 181 5.29 -12.25 -17.37
C ASN A 181 4.52 -13.45 -16.79
N VAL A 182 3.72 -14.18 -17.59
CA VAL A 182 2.95 -15.32 -17.04
C VAL A 182 3.87 -16.39 -16.48
N ARG A 183 5.06 -16.60 -17.09
CA ARG A 183 6.06 -17.50 -16.52
C ARG A 183 6.62 -17.05 -15.18
N LEU A 184 6.79 -15.73 -14.98
CA LEU A 184 7.27 -15.15 -13.73
C LEU A 184 6.25 -15.40 -12.62
N HIS A 185 4.97 -15.23 -12.93
CA HIS A 185 3.89 -15.55 -12.01
C HIS A 185 3.88 -17.03 -11.63
N PHE A 186 3.97 -17.94 -12.60
CA PHE A 186 3.94 -19.37 -12.31
C PHE A 186 5.20 -19.84 -11.58
N GLU A 187 6.38 -19.31 -11.90
CA GLU A 187 7.63 -19.62 -11.20
C GLU A 187 7.57 -19.19 -9.73
N ARG A 188 6.91 -18.06 -9.43
CA ARG A 188 6.63 -17.65 -8.05
C ARG A 188 5.74 -18.68 -7.33
N GLU A 189 4.68 -19.17 -7.99
CA GLU A 189 3.83 -20.22 -7.41
C GLU A 189 4.63 -21.53 -7.21
N ARG A 190 5.52 -21.89 -8.13
CA ARG A 190 6.43 -23.04 -7.98
C ARG A 190 7.30 -22.92 -6.73
N LYS A 191 7.85 -21.73 -6.45
CA LYS A 191 8.62 -21.48 -5.22
C LYS A 191 7.76 -21.61 -3.95
N LEU A 192 6.52 -21.13 -3.96
CA LEU A 192 5.60 -21.27 -2.82
C LEU A 192 5.19 -22.72 -2.58
N VAL A 193 4.86 -23.47 -3.63
CA VAL A 193 4.60 -24.91 -3.56
C VAL A 193 5.83 -25.64 -3.03
N GLY A 194 7.03 -25.30 -3.50
CA GLY A 194 8.29 -25.86 -2.99
C GLY A 194 8.42 -25.66 -1.48
N ALA A 195 8.16 -24.46 -0.97
CA ALA A 195 8.20 -24.17 0.46
C ALA A 195 7.12 -24.94 1.26
N GLN A 196 5.92 -25.15 0.70
CA GLN A 196 4.89 -25.98 1.33
C GLN A 196 5.33 -27.46 1.42
N VAL A 197 5.98 -27.96 0.38
CA VAL A 197 6.53 -29.33 0.37
C VAL A 197 7.67 -29.45 1.38
N ASP A 198 8.57 -28.49 1.45
CA ASP A 198 9.65 -28.45 2.46
C ASP A 198 9.07 -28.44 3.89
N LEU A 199 8.01 -27.66 4.13
CA LEU A 199 7.28 -27.65 5.40
C LEU A 199 6.66 -29.02 5.73
N ALA A 200 6.14 -29.74 4.73
CA ALA A 200 5.59 -31.07 4.91
C ALA A 200 6.68 -32.10 5.26
N GLU A 201 7.81 -32.07 4.56
CA GLU A 201 8.96 -32.96 4.81
C GLU A 201 9.63 -32.70 6.17
N ALA A 202 9.56 -31.47 6.67
CA ALA A 202 10.10 -31.09 7.98
C ALA A 202 9.24 -31.54 9.17
N GLN A 203 8.05 -32.11 8.95
CA GLN A 203 7.21 -32.60 10.04
C GLN A 203 7.85 -33.84 10.69
N GLY A 204 7.89 -33.85 12.02
CA GLY A 204 8.41 -35.00 12.78
C GLY A 204 7.40 -36.14 12.93
N ASP A 205 7.87 -37.25 13.50
CA ASP A 205 7.06 -38.43 13.81
C ASP A 205 5.79 -38.07 14.59
N GLY A 206 4.65 -38.65 14.19
CA GLY A 206 3.34 -38.40 14.81
C GLY A 206 2.52 -37.26 14.18
N LEU A 207 3.04 -36.59 13.15
CA LEU A 207 2.34 -35.56 12.36
C LEU A 207 2.15 -35.96 10.89
N GLU A 208 2.10 -37.26 10.59
CA GLU A 208 2.03 -37.80 9.23
C GLU A 208 0.78 -37.33 8.48
N GLU A 209 -0.37 -37.22 9.17
CA GLU A 209 -1.60 -36.71 8.56
C GLU A 209 -1.46 -35.22 8.17
N LEU A 210 -0.78 -34.42 8.99
CA LEU A 210 -0.52 -33.02 8.68
C LEU A 210 0.42 -32.90 7.46
N ALA A 211 1.50 -33.66 7.45
CA ALA A 211 2.42 -33.73 6.30
C ALA A 211 1.68 -34.13 5.02
N TYR A 212 0.82 -35.15 5.08
CA TYR A 212 0.00 -35.58 3.96
C TYR A 212 -0.94 -34.48 3.44
N ARG A 213 -1.61 -33.75 4.35
CA ARG A 213 -2.50 -32.63 3.99
C ARG A 213 -1.73 -31.46 3.36
N LEU A 214 -0.53 -31.14 3.87
CA LEU A 214 0.34 -30.11 3.30
C LEU A 214 0.77 -30.48 1.87
N LEU A 215 1.17 -31.74 1.63
CA LEU A 215 1.48 -32.24 0.29
C LEU A 215 0.26 -32.21 -0.64
N GLY A 216 -0.92 -32.59 -0.13
CA GLY A 216 -2.17 -32.53 -0.89
C GLY A 216 -2.55 -31.10 -1.31
N ASN A 217 -2.36 -30.13 -0.41
CA ASN A 217 -2.57 -28.71 -0.70
C ASN A 217 -1.53 -28.19 -1.71
N ALA A 218 -0.26 -28.56 -1.55
CA ALA A 218 0.79 -28.18 -2.50
C ALA A 218 0.51 -28.71 -3.91
N HIS A 219 0.04 -29.96 -4.03
CA HIS A 219 -0.39 -30.54 -5.30
C HIS A 219 -1.58 -29.78 -5.91
N GLU A 220 -2.58 -29.44 -5.09
CA GLU A 220 -3.73 -28.63 -5.51
C GLU A 220 -3.33 -27.24 -6.00
N ASP A 221 -2.43 -26.57 -5.29
CA ASP A 221 -1.96 -25.23 -5.61
C ASP A 221 -1.26 -25.20 -6.98
N VAL A 222 -0.44 -26.21 -7.30
CA VAL A 222 0.16 -26.36 -8.66
C VAL A 222 -0.92 -26.39 -9.73
N LEU A 223 -1.91 -27.28 -9.58
CA LEU A 223 -2.95 -27.45 -10.59
C LEU A 223 -3.83 -26.20 -10.71
N THR A 224 -4.18 -25.57 -9.59
CA THR A 224 -5.00 -24.37 -9.55
C THR A 224 -4.30 -23.20 -10.23
N ALA A 225 -3.02 -22.98 -9.92
CA ALA A 225 -2.22 -21.96 -10.58
C ALA A 225 -2.04 -22.25 -12.08
N PHE A 226 -1.86 -23.52 -12.45
CA PHE A 226 -1.67 -23.91 -13.84
C PHE A 226 -2.93 -23.68 -14.65
N GLU A 227 -4.08 -24.15 -14.14
CA GLU A 227 -5.38 -23.94 -14.77
C GLU A 227 -5.72 -22.46 -14.90
N ALA A 228 -5.47 -21.66 -13.85
CA ALA A 228 -5.69 -20.21 -13.89
C ALA A 228 -4.80 -19.54 -14.95
N THR A 229 -3.56 -19.98 -15.10
CA THR A 229 -2.64 -19.48 -16.13
C THR A 229 -3.16 -19.80 -17.53
N LEU A 230 -3.50 -21.07 -17.80
CA LEU A 230 -4.05 -21.51 -19.08
C LEU A 230 -5.32 -20.74 -19.44
N LYS A 231 -6.25 -20.57 -18.49
CA LYS A 231 -7.47 -19.77 -18.67
C LYS A 231 -7.15 -18.33 -19.04
N THR A 232 -6.23 -17.70 -18.31
CA THR A 232 -5.87 -16.30 -18.51
C THR A 232 -5.25 -16.07 -19.89
N VAL A 233 -4.31 -16.93 -20.31
CA VAL A 233 -3.68 -16.85 -21.64
C VAL A 233 -4.70 -17.12 -22.75
N TYR A 234 -5.52 -18.16 -22.61
CA TYR A 234 -6.54 -18.50 -23.61
C TYR A 234 -7.56 -17.36 -23.79
N LEU A 235 -8.09 -16.80 -22.70
CA LEU A 235 -9.04 -15.69 -22.76
C LEU A 235 -8.41 -14.45 -23.39
N HIS A 236 -7.14 -14.18 -23.12
CA HIS A 236 -6.41 -13.11 -23.79
C HIS A 236 -6.28 -13.35 -25.30
N GLY A 237 -5.88 -14.56 -25.70
CA GLY A 237 -5.75 -14.93 -27.11
C GLY A 237 -7.07 -14.85 -27.89
N MET A 238 -8.18 -15.18 -27.24
CA MET A 238 -9.52 -15.04 -27.83
C MET A 238 -9.96 -13.58 -27.97
N GLY A 239 -9.36 -12.65 -27.22
CA GLY A 239 -9.75 -11.24 -27.20
C GLY A 239 -11.24 -11.05 -26.88
N ASN A 240 -11.94 -10.24 -27.68
CA ASN A 240 -13.38 -9.97 -27.52
C ASN A 240 -14.28 -11.00 -28.22
N VAL A 241 -13.72 -12.09 -28.75
CA VAL A 241 -14.52 -13.11 -29.44
C VAL A 241 -15.41 -13.83 -28.43
N PRO A 242 -16.75 -13.87 -28.62
CA PRO A 242 -17.64 -14.62 -27.75
C PRO A 242 -17.25 -16.10 -27.74
N SER A 243 -16.69 -16.56 -26.62
CA SER A 243 -16.29 -17.95 -26.45
C SER A 243 -17.05 -18.57 -25.28
N LYS A 244 -17.35 -19.87 -25.38
CA LYS A 244 -17.96 -20.59 -24.26
C LYS A 244 -16.99 -20.56 -23.09
N PRO A 245 -17.42 -20.15 -21.88
CA PRO A 245 -16.56 -20.07 -20.71
C PRO A 245 -15.80 -21.39 -20.54
N PRO A 246 -14.47 -21.37 -20.48
CA PRO A 246 -13.71 -22.56 -20.18
C PRO A 246 -13.98 -22.91 -18.71
N ARG A 247 -14.76 -23.99 -18.49
CA ARG A 247 -15.10 -24.46 -17.13
C ARG A 247 -13.86 -25.09 -16.48
N ASN A 248 -13.85 -26.40 -16.33
CA ASN A 248 -12.69 -27.20 -15.92
C ASN A 248 -11.98 -27.83 -17.12
N ASP A 249 -12.15 -27.25 -18.32
CA ASP A 249 -11.61 -27.81 -19.56
C ASP A 249 -10.08 -27.88 -19.53
N PHE A 250 -9.43 -26.99 -18.78
CA PHE A 250 -7.97 -26.95 -18.64
C PHE A 250 -7.41 -27.89 -17.57
N GLN A 251 -8.28 -28.61 -16.84
CA GLN A 251 -7.89 -29.77 -16.02
C GLN A 251 -7.97 -31.08 -16.83
N ASN A 252 -7.94 -30.99 -18.16
CA ASN A 252 -7.88 -32.13 -19.05
C ASN A 252 -7.06 -31.75 -20.29
N ILE A 253 -5.98 -32.48 -20.56
CA ILE A 253 -5.00 -32.13 -21.59
C ILE A 253 -5.65 -32.08 -22.98
N GLU A 254 -6.46 -33.09 -23.33
CA GLU A 254 -7.09 -33.15 -24.66
C GLU A 254 -8.12 -32.03 -24.88
N LYS A 255 -8.90 -31.70 -23.86
CA LYS A 255 -9.79 -30.53 -23.91
C LYS A 255 -9.00 -29.22 -24.01
N ALA A 256 -7.90 -29.09 -23.27
CA ALA A 256 -7.03 -27.92 -23.33
C ALA A 256 -6.44 -27.75 -24.73
N LYS A 257 -5.86 -28.81 -25.32
CA LYS A 257 -5.37 -28.82 -26.71
C LYS A 257 -6.43 -28.37 -27.70
N LYS A 258 -7.65 -28.92 -27.58
CA LYS A 258 -8.77 -28.54 -28.45
C LYS A 258 -9.12 -27.06 -28.34
N ARG A 259 -9.07 -26.48 -27.14
CA ARG A 259 -9.30 -25.04 -26.94
C ARG A 259 -8.18 -24.20 -27.57
N PHE A 260 -6.92 -24.52 -27.29
CA PHE A 260 -5.80 -23.77 -27.83
C PHE A 260 -5.59 -23.95 -29.34
N ALA A 261 -6.13 -25.01 -29.94
CA ALA A 261 -6.19 -25.17 -31.39
C ALA A 261 -6.94 -24.02 -32.08
N ASP A 262 -7.94 -23.42 -31.43
CA ASP A 262 -8.64 -22.22 -31.94
C ASP A 262 -7.70 -21.01 -32.07
N LEU A 263 -6.59 -21.00 -31.31
CA LEU A 263 -5.54 -19.99 -31.34
C LEU A 263 -4.32 -20.41 -32.18
N GLY A 264 -4.37 -21.60 -32.80
CA GLY A 264 -3.27 -22.14 -33.61
C GLY A 264 -2.02 -22.52 -32.81
N VAL A 265 -2.15 -22.84 -31.52
CA VAL A 265 -1.03 -23.24 -30.65
C VAL A 265 -1.35 -24.57 -29.95
N ASP A 266 -0.35 -25.44 -29.82
CA ASP A 266 -0.39 -26.58 -28.90
C ASP A 266 0.51 -26.25 -27.70
N PRO A 267 -0.06 -25.95 -26.52
CA PRO A 267 0.74 -25.60 -25.35
C PRO A 267 1.60 -26.75 -24.82
N PHE A 268 1.35 -27.99 -25.24
CA PHE A 268 2.07 -29.17 -24.76
C PHE A 268 3.11 -29.70 -25.77
N GLN A 269 3.35 -28.99 -26.87
CA GLN A 269 4.16 -29.47 -27.99
C GLN A 269 5.61 -29.84 -27.64
N HIS A 270 6.19 -29.22 -26.60
CA HIS A 270 7.57 -29.49 -26.18
C HIS A 270 7.68 -30.50 -25.03
N LEU A 271 6.57 -31.10 -24.58
CA LEU A 271 6.61 -32.22 -23.66
C LEU A 271 6.83 -33.53 -24.42
N THR A 272 7.74 -34.36 -23.93
CA THR A 272 7.88 -35.75 -24.38
C THR A 272 6.64 -36.58 -24.02
N SER A 273 6.45 -37.73 -24.65
CA SER A 273 5.33 -38.62 -24.35
C SER A 273 5.30 -39.08 -22.89
N GLU A 274 6.46 -39.26 -22.27
CA GLU A 274 6.60 -39.62 -20.85
C GLU A 274 6.19 -38.46 -19.95
N GLU A 275 6.72 -37.25 -20.21
CA GLU A 275 6.35 -36.05 -19.47
C GLU A 275 4.86 -35.73 -19.58
N LEU A 276 4.26 -35.92 -20.76
CA LEU A 276 2.83 -35.71 -20.96
C LEU A 276 2.00 -36.71 -20.15
N ALA A 277 2.41 -37.98 -20.11
CA ALA A 277 1.76 -39.00 -19.28
C ALA A 277 1.87 -38.69 -17.78
N THR A 278 3.05 -38.24 -17.32
CA THR A 278 3.26 -37.79 -15.93
C THR A 278 2.40 -36.58 -15.59
N LEU A 279 2.28 -35.62 -16.50
CA LEU A 279 1.41 -34.46 -16.33
C LEU A 279 -0.07 -34.89 -16.23
N GLU A 280 -0.52 -35.77 -17.12
CA GLU A 280 -1.90 -36.28 -17.13
C GLU A 280 -2.24 -37.00 -15.83
N LEU A 281 -1.35 -37.90 -15.38
CA LEU A 281 -1.50 -38.63 -14.14
C LEU A 281 -1.65 -37.68 -12.94
N ASN A 282 -0.80 -36.65 -12.85
CA ASN A 282 -0.87 -35.69 -11.77
C ASN A 282 -2.14 -34.84 -11.81
N ILE A 283 -2.63 -34.46 -12.98
CA ILE A 283 -3.93 -33.77 -13.09
C ILE A 283 -5.06 -34.68 -12.59
N GLN A 284 -5.04 -35.99 -12.87
CA GLN A 284 -6.04 -36.93 -12.35
C GLN A 284 -5.93 -37.15 -10.83
N LYS A 285 -4.72 -37.14 -10.25
CA LYS A 285 -4.50 -37.28 -8.80
C LYS A 285 -5.34 -36.28 -7.99
N ARG A 286 -5.56 -35.06 -8.50
CA ARG A 286 -6.38 -34.04 -7.81
C ARG A 286 -7.80 -34.54 -7.52
N HIS A 287 -8.43 -35.28 -8.44
CA HIS A 287 -9.79 -35.77 -8.23
C HIS A 287 -9.88 -36.61 -6.96
N VAL A 288 -8.88 -37.46 -6.75
CA VAL A 288 -8.80 -38.34 -5.59
C VAL A 288 -8.46 -37.55 -4.31
N ILE A 289 -7.46 -36.67 -4.37
CA ILE A 289 -7.03 -35.86 -3.21
C ILE A 289 -8.16 -34.93 -2.75
N GLY A 290 -8.78 -34.20 -3.69
CA GLY A 290 -9.72 -33.12 -3.40
C GLY A 290 -11.15 -33.56 -3.11
N HIS A 291 -11.59 -34.72 -3.62
CA HIS A 291 -12.99 -35.15 -3.50
C HIS A 291 -13.19 -36.49 -2.79
N ASN A 292 -12.17 -37.34 -2.69
CA ASN A 292 -12.28 -38.67 -2.08
C ASN A 292 -11.44 -38.81 -0.81
N LEU A 293 -11.04 -37.70 -0.17
CA LEU A 293 -10.14 -37.70 0.99
C LEU A 293 -8.83 -38.48 0.73
N GLY A 294 -8.36 -38.45 -0.51
CA GLY A 294 -7.19 -39.20 -0.94
C GLY A 294 -7.45 -40.68 -1.24
N VAL A 295 -8.67 -41.21 -1.08
CA VAL A 295 -8.99 -42.63 -1.33
C VAL A 295 -9.16 -42.92 -2.81
N ILE A 296 -8.39 -43.88 -3.33
CA ILE A 296 -8.40 -44.30 -4.74
C ILE A 296 -9.76 -44.85 -5.13
N ASP A 297 -10.36 -44.24 -6.15
CA ASP A 297 -11.61 -44.65 -6.78
C ASP A 297 -11.37 -45.53 -8.04
N PRO A 298 -12.40 -46.19 -8.58
CA PRO A 298 -12.26 -47.04 -9.77
C PRO A 298 -11.73 -46.28 -10.98
N LYS A 299 -12.12 -45.01 -11.13
CA LYS A 299 -11.74 -44.18 -12.28
C LYS A 299 -10.25 -43.87 -12.25
N PHE A 300 -9.67 -43.60 -11.08
CA PHE A 300 -8.24 -43.37 -10.93
C PHE A 300 -7.43 -44.67 -11.04
N ALA A 301 -7.95 -45.79 -10.54
CA ALA A 301 -7.30 -47.10 -10.68
C ALA A 301 -7.12 -47.52 -12.15
N ASP A 302 -8.04 -47.14 -13.05
CA ASP A 302 -7.91 -47.37 -14.50
C ASP A 302 -6.74 -46.59 -15.14
N HIS A 303 -6.34 -45.47 -14.54
CA HIS A 303 -5.27 -44.59 -15.03
C HIS A 303 -3.91 -44.84 -14.38
N ALA A 304 -3.87 -45.49 -13.21
CA ALA A 304 -2.64 -45.75 -12.46
C ALA A 304 -2.49 -47.25 -12.18
N GLN A 305 -1.62 -47.92 -12.96
CA GLN A 305 -1.47 -49.39 -12.94
C GLN A 305 -1.08 -49.97 -11.56
N GLU A 306 -0.49 -49.17 -10.68
CA GLU A 306 -0.06 -49.57 -9.33
C GLU A 306 -1.07 -49.17 -8.23
N ALA A 307 -2.14 -48.44 -8.57
CA ALA A 307 -3.11 -47.94 -7.61
C ALA A 307 -4.16 -49.00 -7.25
N LYS A 308 -4.29 -49.33 -5.95
CA LYS A 308 -5.31 -50.25 -5.45
C LYS A 308 -6.52 -49.48 -4.95
N MET A 309 -7.72 -49.90 -5.41
CA MET A 309 -8.98 -49.31 -4.95
C MET A 309 -9.11 -49.41 -3.42
N GLY A 310 -9.54 -48.30 -2.79
CA GLY A 310 -9.76 -48.23 -1.34
C GLY A 310 -8.51 -47.89 -0.51
N GLU A 311 -7.32 -47.80 -1.11
CA GLU A 311 -6.12 -47.27 -0.46
C GLU A 311 -6.01 -45.74 -0.65
N THR A 312 -5.25 -45.08 0.21
CA THR A 312 -4.95 -43.65 0.07
C THR A 312 -3.86 -43.46 -1.00
N VAL A 313 -4.05 -42.51 -1.92
CA VAL A 313 -3.04 -42.11 -2.91
C VAL A 313 -1.78 -41.68 -2.18
N HIS A 314 -0.66 -42.33 -2.51
CA HIS A 314 0.64 -41.93 -2.02
C HIS A 314 1.06 -40.60 -2.66
N LEU A 315 1.31 -39.59 -1.83
CA LEU A 315 1.85 -38.31 -2.28
C LEU A 315 3.35 -38.28 -2.00
N VAL A 316 4.14 -38.18 -3.07
CA VAL A 316 5.59 -38.07 -2.98
C VAL A 316 5.96 -36.61 -3.25
N ALA A 317 6.78 -36.05 -2.38
CA ALA A 317 7.25 -34.68 -2.48
C ALA A 317 8.00 -34.38 -3.78
N SER A 318 8.80 -35.34 -4.29
CA SER A 318 9.47 -35.23 -5.58
C SER A 318 8.47 -35.14 -6.75
N ASP A 319 7.40 -35.93 -6.73
CA ASP A 319 6.38 -35.93 -7.80
C ASP A 319 5.67 -34.57 -7.89
N ILE A 320 5.42 -33.90 -6.76
CA ILE A 320 4.78 -32.58 -6.73
C ILE A 320 5.70 -31.52 -7.33
N ARG A 321 7.00 -31.57 -6.99
CA ARG A 321 8.02 -30.68 -7.56
C ARG A 321 8.21 -30.92 -9.07
N GLU A 322 8.16 -32.18 -9.49
CA GLU A 322 8.20 -32.56 -10.91
C GLU A 322 6.95 -32.06 -11.64
N PHE A 323 5.76 -32.27 -11.07
CA PHE A 323 4.50 -31.76 -11.63
C PHE A 323 4.54 -30.25 -11.84
N ALA A 324 5.00 -29.48 -10.84
CA ALA A 324 5.17 -28.04 -10.96
C ALA A 324 6.18 -27.66 -12.06
N THR A 325 7.26 -28.43 -12.21
CA THR A 325 8.26 -28.23 -13.26
C THR A 325 7.72 -28.49 -14.66
N LEU A 326 6.90 -29.54 -14.84
CA LEU A 326 6.24 -29.83 -16.12
C LEU A 326 5.23 -28.73 -16.49
N CYS A 327 4.45 -28.26 -15.53
CA CYS A 327 3.56 -27.11 -15.72
C CYS A 327 4.34 -25.85 -16.11
N GLN A 328 5.50 -25.58 -15.49
CA GLN A 328 6.35 -24.43 -15.83
C GLN A 328 6.81 -24.48 -17.29
N LYS A 329 7.20 -25.65 -17.81
CA LYS A 329 7.58 -25.79 -19.24
C LYS A 329 6.45 -25.36 -20.18
N VAL A 330 5.23 -25.80 -19.90
CA VAL A 330 4.03 -25.42 -20.68
C VAL A 330 3.76 -23.90 -20.57
N VAL A 331 3.93 -23.33 -19.37
CA VAL A 331 3.77 -21.88 -19.18
C VAL A 331 4.85 -21.08 -19.91
N ASP A 332 6.10 -21.55 -19.93
CA ASP A 332 7.19 -20.92 -20.67
C ASP A 332 6.90 -20.87 -22.17
N ASP A 333 6.31 -21.93 -22.73
CA ASP A 333 5.88 -21.98 -24.14
C ASP A 333 4.77 -20.98 -24.45
N LEU A 334 3.78 -20.87 -23.56
CA LEU A 334 2.69 -19.89 -23.69
C LEU A 334 3.18 -18.45 -23.53
N ASP A 335 4.11 -18.22 -22.61
CA ASP A 335 4.78 -16.94 -22.42
C ASP A 335 5.60 -16.55 -23.66
N ALA A 336 6.29 -17.51 -24.28
CA ALA A 336 6.99 -17.33 -25.54
C ALA A 336 6.03 -17.02 -26.69
N TRP A 337 4.88 -17.69 -26.77
CA TRP A 337 3.84 -17.41 -27.75
C TRP A 337 3.29 -15.98 -27.63
N LEU A 338 3.08 -15.47 -26.42
CA LEU A 338 2.63 -14.09 -26.18
C LEU A 338 3.62 -13.03 -26.69
N ALA A 339 4.93 -13.30 -26.63
CA ALA A 339 5.98 -12.39 -27.07
C ALA A 339 6.48 -12.66 -28.51
N GLY A 340 6.18 -13.83 -29.07
CA GLY A 340 6.78 -14.33 -30.31
C GLY A 340 8.23 -14.83 -30.18
N ALA A 341 8.78 -14.93 -28.97
CA ALA A 341 10.13 -15.41 -28.69
C ALA A 341 10.25 -15.93 -27.25
N PRO A 342 11.14 -16.90 -26.94
CA PRO A 342 11.40 -17.35 -25.57
C PRO A 342 11.91 -16.25 -24.65
N SER A 343 11.71 -16.41 -23.34
CA SER A 343 12.17 -15.41 -22.37
C SER A 343 13.65 -15.66 -22.02
N PRO A 344 14.52 -14.64 -22.05
CA PRO A 344 15.95 -14.81 -21.73
C PRO A 344 16.22 -15.11 -20.24
N THR A 345 15.18 -15.06 -19.41
CA THR A 345 15.17 -15.21 -17.96
C THR A 345 14.66 -16.58 -17.50
N VAL A 346 14.38 -17.50 -18.41
CA VAL A 346 14.07 -18.90 -18.06
C VAL A 346 15.24 -19.49 -17.28
N GLY A 347 14.94 -20.11 -16.13
CA GLY A 347 15.94 -20.71 -15.25
C GLY A 347 16.78 -19.72 -14.43
N GLN A 348 16.53 -18.42 -14.53
CA GLN A 348 17.16 -17.41 -13.67
C GLN A 348 16.40 -17.26 -12.35
N ASP A 349 17.10 -16.85 -11.31
CA ASP A 349 16.47 -16.55 -10.04
C ASP A 349 15.51 -15.36 -10.13
N LEU A 350 14.36 -15.49 -9.45
CA LEU A 350 13.40 -14.41 -9.33
C LEU A 350 14.06 -13.19 -8.65
N PRO A 351 13.87 -11.98 -9.20
CA PRO A 351 14.31 -10.77 -8.52
C PRO A 351 13.65 -10.66 -7.14
N PRO A 352 14.39 -10.24 -6.10
CA PRO A 352 13.83 -10.06 -4.77
C PRO A 352 12.82 -8.89 -4.76
N LEU A 353 11.82 -8.96 -3.88
CA LEU A 353 10.92 -7.83 -3.63
C LEU A 353 11.71 -6.66 -3.03
N LEU A 354 11.39 -5.44 -3.46
CA LEU A 354 12.01 -4.22 -2.92
C LEU A 354 11.62 -3.96 -1.47
N ALA A 355 10.34 -4.13 -1.17
CA ALA A 355 9.78 -4.15 0.16
C ALA A 355 8.66 -5.19 0.16
N ALA A 356 8.72 -6.13 1.11
CA ALA A 356 7.62 -7.06 1.32
C ALA A 356 6.47 -6.31 1.99
N SER A 357 5.23 -6.57 1.56
CA SER A 357 4.06 -6.12 2.33
C SER A 357 4.17 -6.55 3.80
N PRO A 358 3.74 -5.69 4.74
CA PRO A 358 3.51 -6.09 6.12
C PRO A 358 2.55 -7.30 6.26
N ALA A 359 1.72 -7.58 5.23
CA ALA A 359 0.85 -8.75 5.17
C ALA A 359 1.58 -10.07 4.86
N HIS A 360 2.80 -10.01 4.30
CA HIS A 360 3.65 -11.18 4.01
C HIS A 360 4.65 -11.48 5.11
N THR A 361 4.97 -10.47 5.91
CA THR A 361 5.66 -10.67 7.17
C THR A 361 4.64 -11.13 8.19
N ASN A 362 4.86 -12.29 8.81
CA ASN A 362 4.31 -12.53 10.15
C ASN A 362 4.65 -11.28 10.94
N PRO A 363 3.70 -10.45 11.46
CA PRO A 363 3.95 -9.07 11.85
C PRO A 363 5.19 -9.05 12.72
N SER A 364 6.32 -8.74 12.09
CA SER A 364 7.56 -8.68 12.80
C SER A 364 7.29 -7.50 13.70
N LYS A 365 7.42 -7.70 15.01
CA LYS A 365 7.49 -6.61 15.97
C LYS A 365 8.70 -5.70 15.71
N GLU A 366 9.27 -5.71 14.50
CA GLU A 366 10.29 -4.79 14.08
C GLU A 366 9.59 -3.45 13.84
N PRO A 367 9.88 -2.45 14.69
CA PRO A 367 9.27 -1.15 14.56
C PRO A 367 9.68 -0.53 13.22
N PRO A 368 8.82 0.30 12.60
CA PRO A 368 9.18 1.03 11.40
C PRO A 368 10.44 1.86 11.65
N THR A 369 11.29 1.98 10.61
CA THR A 369 12.52 2.76 10.69
C THR A 369 12.30 4.17 10.13
N LEU A 370 13.26 5.06 10.35
CA LEU A 370 13.17 6.44 9.86
C LEU A 370 13.20 6.51 8.33
N GLU A 371 13.91 5.57 7.71
CA GLU A 371 14.07 5.44 6.26
C GLU A 371 12.80 4.92 5.59
N SER A 372 12.00 4.10 6.29
CA SER A 372 10.74 3.57 5.77
C SER A 372 9.61 4.60 5.72
N LEU A 373 9.77 5.78 6.33
CA LEU A 373 8.78 6.85 6.24
C LEU A 373 8.78 7.49 4.84
N ASP A 374 7.62 7.47 4.19
CA ASP A 374 7.39 8.12 2.89
C ASP A 374 7.20 9.65 3.04
N VAL A 375 8.30 10.34 3.39
CA VAL A 375 8.34 11.80 3.56
C VAL A 375 9.40 12.44 2.67
N ARG A 376 9.07 13.58 2.05
CA ARG A 376 10.01 14.32 1.20
C ARG A 376 10.88 15.27 2.01
N LEU A 377 11.68 14.70 2.91
CA LEU A 377 12.58 15.43 3.79
C LEU A 377 14.03 14.98 3.59
N SER A 378 14.98 15.91 3.74
CA SER A 378 16.39 15.55 3.87
C SER A 378 16.62 14.68 5.10
N GLU A 379 17.70 13.90 5.09
CA GLU A 379 18.08 13.02 6.20
C GLU A 379 18.17 13.79 7.53
N LEU A 380 18.83 14.95 7.53
CA LEU A 380 18.91 15.80 8.72
C LEU A 380 17.54 16.29 9.20
N ALA A 381 16.62 16.66 8.29
CA ALA A 381 15.27 17.07 8.66
C ALA A 381 14.47 15.92 9.27
N ARG A 382 14.61 14.69 8.74
CA ARG A 382 14.01 13.48 9.31
C ARG A 382 14.51 13.24 10.74
N GLN A 383 15.81 13.37 10.96
CA GLN A 383 16.42 13.20 12.29
C GLN A 383 15.94 14.27 13.28
N VAL A 384 15.88 15.53 12.88
CA VAL A 384 15.36 16.62 13.71
C VAL A 384 13.88 16.41 14.06
N ALA A 385 13.06 15.96 13.11
CA ALA A 385 11.65 15.66 13.36
C ALA A 385 11.47 14.47 14.32
N LEU A 386 12.24 13.39 14.13
CA LEU A 386 12.22 12.25 15.04
C LEU A 386 12.65 12.64 16.45
N TRP A 387 13.67 13.49 16.57
CA TRP A 387 14.10 14.02 17.86
C TRP A 387 13.00 14.85 18.54
N LEU A 388 12.33 15.76 17.80
CA LEU A 388 11.19 16.52 18.32
C LEU A 388 10.05 15.60 18.80
N ALA A 389 9.72 14.56 18.03
CA ALA A 389 8.70 13.59 18.39
C ALA A 389 9.05 12.84 19.70
N LYS A 390 10.31 12.39 19.82
CA LYS A 390 10.81 11.68 21.02
C LYS A 390 10.94 12.58 22.25
N LYS A 391 11.17 13.88 22.05
CA LYS A 391 11.27 14.86 23.13
C LYS A 391 9.92 15.08 23.83
N SER A 392 8.81 14.94 23.10
CA SER A 392 7.48 15.13 23.70
C SER A 392 7.20 14.08 24.76
N THR A 393 6.78 14.55 25.93
CA THR A 393 6.39 13.70 27.07
C THR A 393 4.93 13.30 26.99
N ASN A 394 4.07 14.16 26.42
CA ASN A 394 2.62 13.94 26.41
C ASN A 394 1.99 14.00 25.02
N GLY A 395 2.72 14.26 23.94
CA GLY A 395 2.20 14.28 22.56
C GLY A 395 1.29 15.47 22.25
N ASN A 396 1.21 16.46 23.14
CA ASN A 396 0.51 17.71 22.90
C ASN A 396 1.41 18.63 22.04
N PRO A 397 0.92 19.22 20.95
CA PRO A 397 1.69 20.23 20.19
C PRO A 397 2.20 21.40 21.04
N GLN A 398 1.62 21.65 22.21
CA GLN A 398 2.08 22.68 23.16
C GLN A 398 3.26 22.23 24.05
N ASP A 399 3.55 20.93 24.13
CA ASP A 399 4.59 20.32 24.98
C ASP A 399 5.98 20.35 24.33
N THR A 400 6.04 20.49 23.01
CA THR A 400 7.30 20.42 22.26
C THR A 400 7.74 21.80 21.81
N THR A 401 8.46 22.49 22.69
CA THR A 401 9.24 23.67 22.31
C THR A 401 10.71 23.30 22.20
N ALA A 402 11.33 23.64 21.08
CA ALA A 402 12.77 23.50 20.88
C ALA A 402 13.39 24.86 20.58
N GLU A 403 14.34 25.27 21.41
CA GLU A 403 15.13 26.47 21.17
C GLU A 403 16.19 26.19 20.09
N GLY A 404 16.53 27.20 19.28
CA GLY A 404 17.56 27.03 18.25
C GLY A 404 18.91 26.56 18.80
N GLU A 405 19.30 27.00 19.99
CA GLU A 405 20.54 26.57 20.67
C GLU A 405 20.49 25.09 21.08
N GLU A 406 19.33 24.60 21.48
CA GLU A 406 19.13 23.20 21.85
C GLU A 406 19.22 22.27 20.62
N ILE A 407 18.68 22.71 19.48
CA ILE A 407 18.81 22.00 18.22
C ILE A 407 20.30 21.90 17.83
N VAL A 408 21.05 23.00 17.94
CA VAL A 408 22.51 22.99 17.66
C VAL A 408 23.27 22.07 18.60
N ALA A 409 22.94 22.11 19.90
CA ALA A 409 23.59 21.25 20.90
C ALA A 409 23.32 19.76 20.67
N THR A 410 22.12 19.41 20.15
CA THR A 410 21.73 18.02 19.87
C THR A 410 22.40 17.47 18.61
N PHE A 411 22.67 18.32 17.62
CA PHE A 411 23.24 17.95 16.32
C PHE A 411 24.58 18.65 16.07
N PRO A 412 25.64 18.36 16.85
CA PRO A 412 26.91 19.09 16.80
C PRO A 412 27.68 18.89 15.48
N ASP A 413 27.44 17.78 14.79
CA ASP A 413 28.09 17.47 13.50
C ASP A 413 27.44 18.21 12.31
N ALA A 414 26.27 18.83 12.52
CA ALA A 414 25.57 19.60 11.50
C ALA A 414 25.91 21.08 11.60
N THR A 415 26.16 21.74 10.46
CA THR A 415 26.34 23.19 10.44
C THR A 415 25.04 23.92 10.79
N GLU A 416 25.12 25.09 11.44
CA GLU A 416 23.93 25.92 11.73
C GLU A 416 23.06 26.17 10.50
N ARG A 417 23.69 26.38 9.33
CA ARG A 417 22.97 26.62 8.07
C ARG A 417 22.20 25.37 7.60
N ALA A 418 22.75 24.18 7.82
CA ALA A 418 22.07 22.93 7.51
C ALA A 418 20.88 22.71 8.46
N LEU A 419 21.02 23.03 9.75
CA LEU A 419 19.92 22.96 10.73
C LEU A 419 18.83 23.99 10.46
N GLU A 420 19.19 25.23 10.12
CA GLU A 420 18.25 26.26 9.68
C GLU A 420 17.44 25.79 8.46
N LYS A 421 18.11 25.19 7.48
CA LYS A 421 17.46 24.60 6.31
C LYS A 421 16.55 23.43 6.70
N ALA A 422 16.99 22.54 7.59
CA ALA A 422 16.20 21.40 8.05
C ALA A 422 14.91 21.85 8.75
N VAL A 423 14.98 22.85 9.65
CA VAL A 423 13.79 23.44 10.29
C VAL A 423 12.87 24.10 9.25
N ALA A 424 13.45 24.78 8.25
CA ALA A 424 12.66 25.34 7.16
C ALA A 424 11.99 24.27 6.28
N GLU A 425 12.63 23.12 6.05
CA GLU A 425 12.03 21.96 5.36
C GLU A 425 10.85 21.42 6.17
N LEU A 426 11.01 21.24 7.49
CA LEU A 426 9.94 20.79 8.38
C LEU A 426 8.76 21.77 8.42
N GLU A 427 9.03 23.09 8.46
CA GLU A 427 7.98 24.10 8.43
C GLU A 427 7.31 24.19 7.05
N ALA A 428 8.10 24.01 5.98
CA ALA A 428 7.59 23.93 4.62
C ALA A 428 6.69 22.71 4.44
N GLU A 429 6.98 21.58 5.09
CA GLU A 429 6.10 20.41 5.09
C GLU A 429 4.99 20.49 6.16
N GLY A 430 4.96 21.51 7.01
CA GLY A 430 3.92 21.70 8.03
C GLY A 430 4.09 20.83 9.28
N PHE A 431 5.22 20.13 9.42
CA PHE A 431 5.53 19.34 10.61
C PHE A 431 5.83 20.22 11.83
N VAL A 432 6.40 21.41 11.61
CA VAL A 432 6.62 22.38 12.69
C VAL A 432 6.01 23.73 12.35
N THR A 433 5.66 24.49 13.38
CA THR A 433 5.51 25.94 13.25
C THR A 433 6.76 26.61 13.80
N ALA A 434 7.32 27.57 13.05
CA ALA A 434 8.52 28.28 13.45
C ALA A 434 8.18 29.68 13.95
N SER A 435 8.76 30.09 15.09
CA SER A 435 8.67 31.46 15.58
C SER A 435 10.05 32.10 15.60
N GLY A 436 10.25 33.08 14.72
CA GLY A 436 11.48 33.88 14.67
C GLY A 436 11.57 34.88 15.84
N ALA A 437 12.77 35.04 16.39
CA ALA A 437 13.09 36.10 17.33
C ALA A 437 14.26 36.94 16.78
N ILE A 438 14.24 38.25 17.05
CA ILE A 438 15.31 39.16 16.61
C ILE A 438 16.64 38.68 17.21
N GLY A 439 17.65 38.45 16.35
CA GLY A 439 18.99 38.04 16.76
C GLY A 439 19.24 36.53 16.84
N ARG A 440 18.22 35.68 16.63
CA ARG A 440 18.38 34.21 16.56
C ARG A 440 18.41 33.74 15.10
N ARG A 441 19.38 32.89 14.77
CA ARG A 441 19.58 32.36 13.41
C ARG A 441 18.67 31.16 13.11
N ILE A 442 18.45 30.31 14.11
CA ILE A 442 17.50 29.18 14.06
C ILE A 442 16.25 29.58 14.86
N PRO A 443 15.04 29.51 14.27
CA PRO A 443 13.81 29.88 14.96
C PRO A 443 13.43 28.86 16.02
N PHE A 444 12.54 29.24 16.94
CA PHE A 444 11.88 28.27 17.81
C PHE A 444 11.02 27.35 16.95
N ALA A 445 11.10 26.05 17.18
CA ALA A 445 10.26 25.07 16.51
C ALA A 445 9.24 24.50 17.49
N PHE A 446 7.97 24.47 17.06
CA PHE A 446 6.86 23.85 17.78
C PHE A 446 6.34 22.69 16.94
N ALA A 447 6.28 21.48 17.49
CA ALA A 447 5.73 20.36 16.74
C ALA A 447 4.24 20.55 16.47
N THR A 448 3.77 19.95 15.38
CA THR A 448 2.35 19.95 15.01
C THR A 448 1.78 18.54 15.17
N THR A 449 0.45 18.44 15.08
CA THR A 449 -0.24 17.15 14.99
C THR A 449 0.28 16.31 13.82
N ASP A 450 0.60 16.92 12.68
CA ASP A 450 1.14 16.19 11.51
C ASP A 450 2.52 15.56 11.79
N LEU A 451 3.35 16.19 12.62
CA LEU A 451 4.65 15.63 13.02
C LEU A 451 4.45 14.37 13.85
N PHE A 452 3.61 14.44 14.90
CA PHE A 452 3.31 13.27 15.72
C PHE A 452 2.67 12.16 14.88
N ALA A 453 1.64 12.49 14.08
CA ALA A 453 0.96 11.52 13.23
C ALA A 453 1.88 10.79 12.24
N THR A 454 2.99 11.42 11.83
CA THR A 454 3.94 10.85 10.86
C THR A 454 5.11 10.13 11.54
N PHE A 455 5.65 10.67 12.63
CA PHE A 455 6.88 10.17 13.25
C PHE A 455 6.65 9.27 14.46
N ASP A 456 5.47 9.27 15.08
CA ASP A 456 5.16 8.43 16.24
C ASP A 456 5.26 6.92 15.99
N PRO A 457 4.98 6.39 14.78
CA PRO A 457 5.24 4.97 14.50
C PRO A 457 6.70 4.59 14.75
N VAL A 458 7.65 5.49 14.46
CA VAL A 458 9.09 5.29 14.67
C VAL A 458 9.52 5.74 16.07
N ALA A 459 8.94 6.83 16.59
CA ALA A 459 9.33 7.42 17.86
C ALA A 459 8.86 6.61 19.07
N CYS A 460 7.62 6.11 19.00
CA CYS A 460 6.91 5.50 20.12
C CYS A 460 6.26 4.15 19.78
N GLY A 461 6.26 3.72 18.51
CA GLY A 461 5.60 2.48 18.09
C GLY A 461 4.08 2.57 18.01
N THR A 462 3.53 3.79 17.98
CA THR A 462 2.08 4.06 17.95
C THR A 462 1.66 4.62 16.60
N ASP A 463 0.40 4.42 16.20
CA ASP A 463 -0.15 4.91 14.93
C ASP A 463 -1.30 5.89 15.24
N PRO A 464 -1.03 7.21 15.34
CA PRO A 464 -2.03 8.18 15.75
C PRO A 464 -3.28 8.22 14.85
N TYR A 465 -3.16 7.85 13.58
CA TYR A 465 -4.29 7.77 12.66
C TYR A 465 -5.16 6.52 12.91
N ALA A 466 -4.54 5.37 13.16
CA ALA A 466 -5.29 4.18 13.58
C ALA A 466 -5.96 4.41 14.95
N ASP A 467 -5.22 4.98 15.90
CA ASP A 467 -5.70 5.31 17.24
C ASP A 467 -6.85 6.33 17.21
N ALA A 468 -6.80 7.31 16.30
CA ALA A 468 -7.92 8.24 16.10
C ALA A 468 -9.20 7.53 15.60
N GLY A 469 -9.06 6.50 14.76
CA GLY A 469 -10.19 5.68 14.32
C GLY A 469 -10.86 4.92 15.48
N GLU A 470 -10.08 4.37 16.40
CA GLU A 470 -10.57 3.74 17.63
C GLU A 470 -11.24 4.76 18.56
N LEU A 471 -10.63 5.94 18.72
CA LEU A 471 -11.16 7.01 19.55
C LEU A 471 -12.49 7.55 19.01
N ILE A 472 -12.66 7.70 17.69
CA ILE A 472 -13.94 8.11 17.09
C ILE A 472 -15.06 7.11 17.43
N ALA A 473 -14.76 5.81 17.39
CA ALA A 473 -15.75 4.79 17.75
C ALA A 473 -16.20 4.91 19.22
N LEU A 474 -15.26 5.18 20.14
CA LEU A 474 -15.58 5.41 21.55
C LEU A 474 -16.36 6.71 21.79
N ILE A 475 -16.02 7.77 21.06
CA ILE A 475 -16.74 9.04 21.13
C ILE A 475 -18.19 8.85 20.69
N PHE A 476 -18.45 8.14 19.59
CA PHE A 476 -19.82 7.85 19.17
C PHE A 476 -20.58 6.99 20.18
N ALA A 477 -19.94 5.99 20.77
CA ALA A 477 -20.57 5.20 21.84
C ALA A 477 -20.97 6.07 23.05
N ALA A 478 -20.16 7.07 23.42
CA ALA A 478 -20.48 8.01 24.48
C ALA A 478 -21.67 8.94 24.11
N VAL A 479 -21.71 9.44 22.86
CA VAL A 479 -22.83 10.25 22.36
C VAL A 479 -24.13 9.44 22.34
N GLU A 480 -24.09 8.19 21.86
CA GLU A 480 -25.25 7.27 21.86
C GLU A 480 -25.74 6.94 23.28
N ALA A 481 -24.82 6.90 24.25
CA ALA A 481 -25.15 6.74 25.67
C ALA A 481 -25.75 8.02 26.31
N GLY A 482 -25.85 9.12 25.56
CA GLY A 482 -26.45 10.38 26.00
C GLY A 482 -25.47 11.38 26.63
N GLU A 483 -24.16 11.22 26.43
CA GLU A 483 -23.17 12.21 26.91
C GLU A 483 -23.18 13.47 26.03
N GLU A 484 -23.65 14.60 26.58
CA GLU A 484 -23.71 15.88 25.86
C GLU A 484 -22.33 16.55 25.70
N ALA A 485 -21.45 16.39 26.70
CA ALA A 485 -20.10 16.93 26.70
C ALA A 485 -19.09 15.78 26.83
N ILE A 486 -18.19 15.68 25.87
CA ILE A 486 -17.15 14.64 25.86
C ILE A 486 -15.96 15.13 26.66
N ASP A 487 -15.57 14.36 27.67
CA ASP A 487 -14.40 14.61 28.53
C ASP A 487 -13.23 13.70 28.12
N PRO A 488 -12.16 14.26 27.52
CA PRO A 488 -10.97 13.51 27.15
C PRO A 488 -10.28 12.76 28.29
N ALA A 489 -10.32 13.27 29.53
CA ALA A 489 -9.71 12.57 30.66
C ALA A 489 -10.47 11.28 30.98
N LYS A 490 -11.81 11.32 30.92
CA LYS A 490 -12.66 10.15 31.12
C LYS A 490 -12.49 9.12 29.99
N LEU A 491 -12.38 9.57 28.74
CA LEU A 491 -12.09 8.70 27.60
C LEU A 491 -10.71 8.03 27.75
N HIS A 492 -9.70 8.79 28.17
CA HIS A 492 -8.34 8.30 28.35
C HIS A 492 -8.23 7.24 29.46
N GLU A 493 -8.88 7.47 30.61
CA GLU A 493 -8.90 6.51 31.73
C GLU A 493 -9.45 5.14 31.32
N GLY A 494 -10.47 5.11 30.44
CA GLY A 494 -11.06 3.87 29.94
C GLY A 494 -10.20 3.07 28.96
N LEU A 495 -9.16 3.68 28.37
CA LEU A 495 -8.34 3.08 27.31
C LEU A 495 -7.07 2.39 27.85
N GLY A 496 -6.57 2.81 29.03
CA GLY A 496 -5.29 2.35 29.56
C GLY A 496 -4.09 2.69 28.67
N TRP A 497 -4.22 3.71 27.82
CA TRP A 497 -3.13 4.19 26.97
C TRP A 497 -2.19 5.09 27.77
N GLU A 498 -0.94 5.20 27.30
CA GLU A 498 -0.07 6.29 27.73
C GLU A 498 -0.58 7.62 27.15
N LEU A 499 -0.48 8.69 27.93
CA LEU A 499 -0.93 10.03 27.49
C LEU A 499 -0.28 10.45 26.17
N ARG A 500 1.00 10.07 25.99
CA ARG A 500 1.80 10.31 24.77
C ARG A 500 1.21 9.68 23.51
N ARG A 501 0.46 8.59 23.63
CA ARG A 501 -0.28 7.92 22.55
C ARG A 501 -1.64 8.58 22.32
N PHE A 502 -2.33 8.92 23.41
CA PHE A 502 -3.70 9.43 23.38
C PHE A 502 -3.82 10.83 22.75
N ASN A 503 -2.95 11.76 23.16
CA ASN A 503 -3.07 13.17 22.74
C ASN A 503 -2.92 13.40 21.22
N PRO A 504 -1.99 12.77 20.50
CA PRO A 504 -1.91 12.87 19.04
C PRO A 504 -3.19 12.40 18.35
N ALA A 505 -3.75 11.27 18.78
CA ALA A 505 -5.01 10.73 18.24
C ALA A 505 -6.18 11.70 18.53
N LEU A 506 -6.29 12.19 19.76
CA LEU A 506 -7.30 13.19 20.13
C LEU A 506 -7.15 14.48 19.32
N ALA A 507 -5.92 14.95 19.09
CA ALA A 507 -5.65 16.15 18.30
C ALA A 507 -6.19 16.02 16.86
N ILE A 508 -6.07 14.84 16.25
CA ILE A 508 -6.62 14.54 14.92
C ILE A 508 -8.15 14.64 14.94
N VAL A 509 -8.81 14.07 15.96
CA VAL A 509 -10.27 14.10 16.10
C VAL A 509 -10.78 15.53 16.33
N VAL A 510 -10.28 16.23 17.35
CA VAL A 510 -10.82 17.55 17.73
C VAL A 510 -10.55 18.64 16.69
N ALA A 511 -9.54 18.46 15.83
CA ALA A 511 -9.32 19.37 14.70
C ALA A 511 -10.48 19.36 13.68
N HIS A 512 -11.28 18.29 13.65
CA HIS A 512 -12.44 18.19 12.77
C HIS A 512 -13.72 18.77 13.36
N ILE A 513 -13.69 19.20 14.63
CA ILE A 513 -14.80 19.84 15.35
C ILE A 513 -14.64 21.37 15.28
N ASP A 514 -15.76 22.10 15.24
CA ASP A 514 -15.70 23.57 15.32
C ASP A 514 -14.97 24.03 16.59
N SER A 515 -13.95 24.88 16.44
CA SER A 515 -13.12 25.32 17.56
C SER A 515 -13.88 26.07 18.65
N ARG A 516 -15.09 26.58 18.38
CA ARG A 516 -15.96 27.19 19.40
C ARG A 516 -16.59 26.17 20.36
N ARG A 517 -16.61 24.90 19.97
CA ARG A 517 -17.13 23.76 20.75
C ARG A 517 -16.02 22.94 21.39
N VAL A 518 -14.75 23.33 21.23
CA VAL A 518 -13.60 22.67 21.84
C VAL A 518 -13.01 23.61 22.88
N SER A 519 -12.88 23.14 24.12
CA SER A 519 -12.28 23.92 25.19
C SER A 519 -10.75 23.89 25.11
N ASP A 520 -10.14 25.06 24.95
CA ASP A 520 -8.68 25.26 24.95
C ASP A 520 -8.20 25.69 26.36
N GLU A 521 -7.25 24.94 26.94
CA GLU A 521 -6.53 25.33 28.16
C GLU A 521 -5.03 25.30 27.86
N TYR A 522 -4.36 26.46 27.96
CA TYR A 522 -2.93 26.57 27.69
C TYR A 522 -2.13 25.86 28.78
N GLY A 523 -1.24 24.95 28.39
CA GLY A 523 -0.46 24.14 29.32
C GLY A 523 -1.26 23.03 30.00
N GLY A 524 -2.46 22.71 29.48
CA GLY A 524 -3.22 21.54 29.91
C GLY A 524 -2.53 20.23 29.50
N GLU A 525 -2.76 19.19 30.30
CA GLU A 525 -2.27 17.83 30.04
C GLU A 525 -2.85 17.24 28.75
N TYR A 526 -4.12 17.54 28.47
CA TYR A 526 -4.85 17.09 27.28
C TYR A 526 -4.92 18.16 26.21
N VAL A 527 -5.02 17.72 24.96
CA VAL A 527 -5.19 18.61 23.81
C VAL A 527 -6.49 19.40 23.87
N ALA A 528 -7.53 18.89 24.54
CA ALA A 528 -8.77 19.60 24.85
C ALA A 528 -9.27 19.20 26.25
N ARG A 529 -9.96 20.10 26.95
CA ARG A 529 -10.55 19.78 28.26
C ARG A 529 -11.92 19.14 28.17
N HIS A 530 -12.74 19.61 27.24
CA HIS A 530 -14.02 19.02 26.87
C HIS A 530 -14.39 19.52 25.48
N PHE A 531 -15.27 18.79 24.79
CA PHE A 531 -15.85 19.24 23.53
C PHE A 531 -17.28 18.74 23.34
N PHE A 532 -18.01 19.42 22.45
CA PHE A 532 -19.39 19.11 22.09
C PHE A 532 -19.48 18.72 20.62
N LEU A 533 -20.25 17.69 20.32
CA LEU A 533 -20.57 17.28 18.96
C LEU A 533 -21.96 17.75 18.57
N LEU A 534 -22.06 18.30 17.36
CA LEU A 534 -23.33 18.48 16.68
C LEU A 534 -23.42 17.47 15.51
N PRO A 535 -24.62 17.23 14.95
CA PRO A 535 -24.79 16.29 13.85
C PRO A 535 -23.87 16.57 12.65
N GLU A 536 -23.52 17.82 12.37
CA GLU A 536 -22.54 18.16 11.34
C GLU A 536 -21.11 17.69 11.66
N ASP A 537 -20.71 17.69 12.93
CA ASP A 537 -19.40 17.18 13.36
C ASP A 537 -19.39 15.65 13.29
N GLU A 538 -20.50 15.01 13.66
CA GLU A 538 -20.68 13.56 13.58
C GLU A 538 -20.47 13.06 12.15
N VAL A 539 -21.14 13.68 11.17
CA VAL A 539 -20.96 13.34 9.74
C VAL A 539 -19.52 13.53 9.27
N VAL A 540 -18.81 14.56 9.78
CA VAL A 540 -17.40 14.78 9.45
C VAL A 540 -16.51 13.69 10.07
N LEU A 541 -16.77 13.29 11.32
CA LEU A 541 -16.03 12.24 12.02
C LEU A 541 -16.32 10.85 11.44
N GLU A 542 -17.55 10.56 10.98
CA GLU A 542 -17.88 9.34 10.25
C GLU A 542 -17.02 9.21 8.98
N ARG A 543 -16.99 10.27 8.16
CA ARG A 543 -16.15 10.32 6.94
C ARG A 543 -14.66 10.24 7.25
N LEU A 544 -14.21 10.77 8.38
CA LEU A 544 -12.84 10.60 8.84
C LEU A 544 -12.58 9.13 9.19
N ALA A 545 -13.44 8.50 10.00
CA ALA A 545 -13.30 7.10 10.37
C ALA A 545 -13.32 6.17 9.13
N GLU A 546 -14.18 6.43 8.14
CA GLU A 546 -14.20 5.66 6.88
C GLU A 546 -12.87 5.75 6.12
N ARG A 547 -12.26 6.95 6.03
CA ARG A 547 -10.95 7.15 5.40
C ARG A 547 -9.83 6.41 6.14
N LEU A 548 -9.89 6.40 7.47
CA LEU A 548 -8.90 5.72 8.32
C LEU A 548 -9.07 4.20 8.31
N LYS A 549 -10.29 3.68 8.07
CA LYS A 549 -10.61 2.24 8.01
C LYS A 549 -10.13 1.52 6.73
N GLY A 550 -9.54 2.21 5.76
CA GLY A 550 -9.10 1.67 4.45
C GLY A 550 -8.11 0.48 4.49
N ARG A 551 -7.79 -0.09 5.66
CA ARG A 551 -7.04 -1.35 5.82
C ARG A 551 -7.83 -2.62 5.47
N SER A 552 -9.16 -2.57 5.30
CA SER A 552 -9.99 -3.77 5.11
C SER A 552 -11.08 -3.57 4.06
N ARG A 553 -10.71 -3.56 2.77
CA ARG A 553 -11.56 -4.02 1.65
C ARG A 553 -10.71 -4.57 0.52
#